data_AF-R9GMJ1-F1
#
_entry.id   AF-R9GMJ1-F1
#
_cell.length_a   1.000
_cell.length_b   1.000
_cell.length_c   1.000
_cell.angle_alpha   90.00
_cell.angle_beta   90.00
_cell.angle_gamma   90.00
#
_symmetry.space_group_name_H-M   'P 1'
#
loop_
_entity.id
_entity.type
_entity.pdbx_description
1 polymer ?
#
loop_
_entity_poly.entity_id
_entity_poly.type
_entity_poly.pdbx_seq_one_letter_code
_entity_poly.pdbx_strand_id
1 'polypeptide(L)'
;MLLATACTDDDASIDDLFIPNVSNQWTSDRNSIFFFTTEQSNVSESTFTGNEQPQDNSNDVYQLEGSFKNHDIEYTFSSGPETGIKYTGKFIEGASLKIKATGSNGKKVEITRN
;
A
#
# COMPACT_ATOMS: atom_id res chain seq x y z
N MET A 1 26.32 21.11 -47.76
CA MET A 1 26.13 19.67 -47.97
C MET A 1 25.43 19.15 -46.72
N LEU A 2 24.24 18.60 -46.90
CA LEU A 2 23.34 18.10 -45.88
C LEU A 2 23.78 16.69 -45.48
N LEU A 3 23.78 16.35 -44.19
CA LEU A 3 23.42 15.01 -43.72
C LEU A 3 22.79 15.14 -42.33
N ALA A 4 21.51 14.80 -42.28
CA ALA A 4 20.70 14.62 -41.08
C ALA A 4 20.86 13.17 -40.56
N THR A 5 20.21 12.92 -39.40
CA THR A 5 19.89 11.63 -38.76
C THR A 5 20.78 11.29 -37.55
N ALA A 6 20.28 10.92 -36.37
CA ALA A 6 18.95 10.46 -35.99
C ALA A 6 18.59 10.89 -34.55
N CYS A 7 17.29 11.06 -34.28
CA CYS A 7 16.71 10.87 -32.96
C CYS A 7 17.07 9.46 -32.48
N THR A 8 17.52 9.34 -31.24
CA THR A 8 17.11 8.21 -30.41
C THR A 8 16.33 8.81 -29.28
N ASP A 9 15.02 8.74 -29.45
CA ASP A 9 14.06 8.64 -28.37
C ASP A 9 14.55 7.56 -27.39
N ASP A 10 15.35 7.94 -26.40
CA ASP A 10 15.31 7.22 -25.13
C ASP A 10 14.14 7.80 -24.36
N ASP A 11 12.98 7.43 -24.92
CA ASP A 11 11.73 7.16 -24.23
C ASP A 11 12.12 6.60 -22.86
N ALA A 12 12.20 7.51 -21.87
CA ALA A 12 12.07 7.12 -20.49
C ALA A 12 10.68 6.53 -20.41
N SER A 13 10.59 5.25 -20.77
CA SER A 13 9.43 4.42 -20.58
C SER A 13 8.97 4.78 -19.20
N ILE A 14 7.80 5.42 -19.14
CA ILE A 14 7.11 5.70 -17.91
C ILE A 14 6.88 4.30 -17.35
N ASP A 15 7.84 3.79 -16.57
CA ASP A 15 7.68 2.59 -15.78
C ASP A 15 6.33 2.80 -15.09
N ASP A 16 5.36 1.96 -15.48
CA ASP A 16 3.93 2.17 -15.36
C ASP A 16 3.58 3.01 -14.14
N LEU A 17 3.09 4.25 -14.35
CA LEU A 17 2.67 5.14 -13.28
C LEU A 17 1.49 4.48 -12.55
N PHE A 18 1.79 3.72 -11.52
CA PHE A 18 0.79 3.04 -10.72
C PHE A 18 0.24 3.99 -9.64
N ILE A 19 -1.08 4.20 -9.69
CA ILE A 19 -1.82 5.05 -8.75
C ILE A 19 -2.69 4.11 -7.89
N PRO A 20 -2.24 3.70 -6.69
CA PRO A 20 -3.04 2.84 -5.84
C PRO A 20 -4.24 3.60 -5.29
N ASN A 21 -5.44 3.06 -5.49
CA ASN A 21 -6.64 3.53 -4.81
C ASN A 21 -6.72 2.92 -3.40
N VAL A 22 -5.95 3.49 -2.47
CA VAL A 22 -5.76 2.98 -1.10
C VAL A 22 -6.92 3.32 -0.16
N SER A 23 -7.56 4.48 -0.35
CA SER A 23 -8.70 4.91 0.47
C SER A 23 -9.87 3.95 0.28
N ASN A 24 -10.26 3.20 1.31
CA ASN A 24 -11.49 2.38 1.44
C ASN A 24 -11.34 1.37 2.61
N GLN A 25 -12.35 0.53 2.79
CA GLN A 25 -12.31 -0.67 3.63
C GLN A 25 -11.65 -1.84 2.87
N TRP A 26 -10.75 -2.57 3.54
CA TRP A 26 -10.06 -3.73 3.01
C TRP A 26 -10.17 -4.91 3.98
N THR A 27 -10.19 -6.14 3.46
CA THR A 27 -10.24 -7.37 4.27
C THR A 27 -8.87 -8.03 4.32
N SER A 28 -8.54 -8.66 5.44
CA SER A 28 -7.24 -9.30 5.67
C SER A 28 -7.36 -10.80 5.85
N ASP A 29 -6.30 -11.54 5.51
CA ASP A 29 -6.13 -12.96 5.82
C ASP A 29 -6.07 -13.27 7.33
N ARG A 30 -6.06 -12.24 8.17
CA ARG A 30 -6.05 -12.31 9.63
C ARG A 30 -7.43 -12.22 10.28
N ASN A 31 -8.53 -12.30 9.53
CA ASN A 31 -9.90 -12.08 10.02
C ASN A 31 -10.05 -10.67 10.65
N SER A 32 -9.53 -9.67 9.95
CA SER A 32 -9.57 -8.27 10.34
C SER A 32 -9.92 -7.39 9.15
N ILE A 33 -10.41 -6.20 9.45
CA ILE A 33 -10.71 -5.16 8.47
C ILE A 33 -9.67 -4.05 8.63
N PHE A 34 -9.10 -3.62 7.52
CA PHE A 34 -8.22 -2.45 7.44
C PHE A 34 -8.98 -1.26 6.85
N PHE A 35 -8.80 -0.10 7.46
CA PHE A 35 -9.27 1.18 6.94
C PHE A 35 -8.07 2.07 6.71
N PHE A 36 -7.96 2.65 5.51
CA PHE A 36 -6.90 3.59 5.17
C PHE A 36 -7.50 4.94 4.76
N THR A 37 -6.87 6.01 5.23
CA THR A 37 -7.17 7.39 4.85
C THR A 37 -5.90 8.03 4.34
N THR A 38 -5.83 8.24 3.02
CA THR A 38 -4.67 8.86 2.37
C THR A 38 -4.72 10.37 2.47
N GLU A 39 -3.58 11.02 2.68
CA GLU A 39 -3.50 12.49 2.65
C GLU A 39 -3.83 13.06 1.26
N GLN A 40 -3.38 12.38 0.20
CA GLN A 40 -3.68 12.72 -1.18
C GLN A 40 -4.23 11.51 -1.93
N SER A 41 -5.22 11.75 -2.78
CA SER A 41 -5.80 10.74 -3.66
C SER A 41 -5.34 10.96 -5.11
N ASN A 42 -5.40 9.91 -5.93
CA ASN A 42 -5.01 9.94 -7.35
C ASN A 42 -3.54 10.34 -7.59
N VAL A 43 -2.66 9.98 -6.67
CA VAL A 43 -1.21 10.18 -6.75
C VAL A 43 -0.49 8.84 -6.64
N SER A 44 0.71 8.74 -7.20
CA SER A 44 1.55 7.54 -7.07
C SER A 44 2.33 7.49 -5.76
N GLU A 45 2.41 8.59 -5.01
CA GLU A 45 3.02 8.62 -3.69
C GLU A 45 2.21 9.47 -2.71
N SER A 46 2.00 8.95 -1.50
CA SER A 46 1.34 9.68 -0.41
C SER A 46 1.62 9.02 0.93
N THR A 47 1.33 9.75 2.00
CA THR A 47 1.20 9.21 3.36
C THR A 47 -0.26 8.88 3.65
N PHE A 48 -0.47 8.04 4.67
CA PHE A 48 -1.80 7.69 5.13
C PHE A 48 -1.82 7.39 6.63
N THR A 49 -2.99 7.55 7.22
CA THR A 49 -3.34 6.95 8.51
C THR A 49 -4.34 5.82 8.29
N GLY A 50 -4.52 4.98 9.29
CA GLY A 50 -5.48 3.90 9.22
C GLY A 50 -5.64 3.16 10.52
N ASN A 51 -6.46 2.12 10.46
CA ASN A 51 -6.60 1.19 11.56
C ASN A 51 -6.90 -0.22 11.08
N GLU A 52 -6.51 -1.20 11.90
CA GLU A 52 -6.96 -2.58 11.84
C GLU A 52 -8.02 -2.80 12.92
N GLN A 53 -9.13 -3.43 12.55
CA GLN A 53 -10.18 -3.85 13.46
C GLN A 53 -10.40 -5.37 13.31
N PRO A 54 -10.14 -6.17 14.36
CA PRO A 54 -10.46 -7.60 14.37
C PRO A 54 -11.97 -7.85 14.16
N GLN A 55 -12.32 -8.92 13.45
CA GLN A 55 -13.73 -9.32 13.23
C GLN A 55 -14.25 -10.31 14.28
N ASP A 56 -13.69 -10.30 15.49
CA ASP A 56 -14.00 -11.22 16.59
C ASP A 56 -15.03 -10.65 17.59
N ASN A 57 -15.76 -9.61 17.20
CA ASN A 57 -16.65 -8.81 18.05
C ASN A 57 -15.96 -8.08 19.22
N SER A 58 -14.63 -7.99 19.23
CA SER A 58 -13.94 -7.01 20.06
C SER A 58 -14.24 -5.60 19.57
N ASN A 59 -14.17 -4.63 20.48
CA ASN A 59 -14.16 -3.20 20.12
C ASN A 59 -12.73 -2.69 19.93
N ASP A 60 -11.79 -3.59 19.65
CA ASP A 60 -10.39 -3.27 19.53
C ASP A 60 -10.12 -2.57 18.20
N VAL A 61 -9.38 -1.47 18.26
CA VAL A 61 -8.98 -0.69 17.09
C VAL A 61 -7.49 -0.40 17.20
N TYR A 62 -6.70 -0.96 16.29
CA TYR A 62 -5.24 -0.82 16.27
C TYR A 62 -4.86 0.21 15.20
N GLN A 63 -4.32 1.33 15.64
CA GLN A 63 -3.97 2.46 14.79
C GLN A 63 -2.66 2.18 14.04
N LEU A 64 -2.57 2.67 12.82
CA LEU A 64 -1.37 2.59 12.00
C LEU A 64 -1.20 3.86 11.16
N GLU A 65 0.04 4.11 10.77
CA GLU A 65 0.40 5.16 9.83
C GLU A 65 1.42 4.61 8.84
N GLY A 66 1.46 5.19 7.64
CA GLY A 66 2.31 4.67 6.59
C GLY A 66 2.43 5.59 5.40
N SER A 67 3.09 5.06 4.38
CA SER A 67 3.25 5.71 3.09
C SER A 67 3.27 4.69 1.97
N PHE A 68 3.01 5.15 0.76
CA PHE A 68 3.22 4.38 -0.45
C PHE A 68 3.94 5.21 -1.51
N LYS A 69 4.61 4.50 -2.42
CA LYS A 69 5.22 5.05 -3.62
C LYS A 69 5.18 4.01 -4.73
N ASN A 70 4.49 4.31 -5.83
CA ASN A 70 4.14 3.36 -6.87
C ASN A 70 3.58 2.08 -6.23
N HIS A 71 4.16 0.92 -6.56
CA HIS A 71 3.74 -0.37 -6.03
C HIS A 71 4.19 -0.61 -4.59
N ASP A 72 5.08 0.20 -4.02
CA ASP A 72 5.62 -0.04 -2.68
C ASP A 72 4.72 0.58 -1.61
N ILE A 73 4.57 -0.13 -0.50
CA ILE A 73 3.84 0.34 0.68
C ILE A 73 4.61 -0.02 1.94
N GLU A 74 4.61 0.91 2.89
CA GLU A 74 5.06 0.65 4.25
C GLU A 74 4.12 1.27 5.28
N TYR A 75 3.96 0.61 6.42
CA TYR A 75 3.18 1.13 7.54
C TYR A 75 3.69 0.59 8.86
N THR A 76 3.43 1.31 9.94
CA THR A 76 3.79 0.91 11.30
C THR A 76 2.56 1.04 12.18
N PHE A 77 2.31 0.03 13.01
CA PHE A 77 1.27 0.12 14.03
C PHE A 77 1.73 1.05 15.16
N SER A 78 0.90 2.03 15.49
CA SER A 78 1.09 2.94 16.62
C SER A 78 0.33 2.48 17.88
N SER A 79 -0.56 1.50 17.76
CA SER A 79 -1.20 0.83 18.90
C SER A 79 -1.47 -0.66 18.66
N GLY A 80 -1.85 -1.37 19.73
CA GLY A 80 -2.21 -2.78 19.68
C GLY A 80 -1.04 -3.75 19.88
N PRO A 81 -1.27 -5.06 19.70
CA PRO A 81 -0.28 -6.12 19.96
C PRO A 81 0.99 -6.03 19.09
N GLU A 82 0.90 -5.32 17.96
CA GLU A 82 2.01 -5.15 17.01
C GLU A 82 2.54 -3.72 16.99
N THR A 83 2.32 -2.95 18.05
CA THR A 83 2.86 -1.58 18.20
C THR A 83 4.36 -1.55 17.91
N GLY A 84 4.79 -0.64 17.03
CA GLY A 84 6.18 -0.47 16.60
C GLY A 84 6.65 -1.45 15.53
N ILE A 85 5.81 -2.41 15.10
CA ILE A 85 6.14 -3.31 14.00
C ILE A 85 5.91 -2.59 12.68
N LYS A 86 7.01 -2.40 11.92
CA LYS A 86 6.99 -1.88 10.55
C LYS A 86 6.71 -3.03 9.58
N TYR A 87 5.69 -2.84 8.76
CA TYR A 87 5.33 -3.68 7.63
C TYR A 87 5.82 -3.02 6.34
N THR A 88 6.48 -3.79 5.50
CA THR A 88 6.88 -3.38 4.15
C THR A 88 6.33 -4.37 3.15
N GLY A 89 5.77 -3.88 2.04
CA GLY A 89 5.06 -4.71 1.09
C GLY A 89 4.91 -4.07 -0.28
N LYS A 90 4.12 -4.74 -1.11
CA LYS A 90 3.75 -4.26 -2.44
C LYS A 90 2.25 -4.37 -2.70
N PHE A 91 1.75 -3.44 -3.50
CA PHE A 91 0.49 -3.55 -4.20
C PHE A 91 0.62 -4.55 -5.35
N ILE A 92 -0.29 -5.53 -5.39
CA ILE A 92 -0.37 -6.54 -6.43
C ILE A 92 -1.67 -6.34 -7.19
N GLU A 93 -1.55 -6.07 -8.49
CA GLU A 93 -2.68 -5.95 -9.40
C GLU A 93 -3.26 -7.33 -9.77
N GLY A 94 -4.55 -7.37 -10.01
CA GLY A 94 -5.29 -8.59 -10.36
C GLY A 94 -6.79 -8.31 -10.47
N ALA A 95 -7.62 -9.33 -10.26
CA ALA A 95 -9.07 -9.15 -10.21
C ALA A 95 -9.53 -8.17 -9.10
N SER A 96 -8.76 -8.10 -8.01
CA SER A 96 -8.88 -7.11 -6.94
C SER A 96 -7.48 -6.65 -6.56
N LEU A 97 -7.35 -5.39 -6.15
CA LEU A 97 -6.08 -4.86 -5.66
C LEU A 97 -5.73 -5.49 -4.30
N LYS A 98 -4.50 -5.93 -4.13
CA LYS A 98 -4.01 -6.54 -2.88
C LYS A 98 -2.77 -5.86 -2.37
N ILE A 99 -2.58 -5.88 -1.06
CA ILE A 99 -1.32 -5.56 -0.38
C ILE A 99 -0.76 -6.86 0.16
N LYS A 100 0.50 -7.16 -0.16
CA LYS A 100 1.26 -8.23 0.50
C LYS A 100 2.42 -7.62 1.26
N ALA A 101 2.37 -7.66 2.58
CA ALA A 101 3.36 -7.03 3.45
C ALA A 101 3.97 -8.03 4.43
N THR A 102 5.23 -7.79 4.81
CA THR A 102 5.96 -8.53 5.84
C THR A 102 6.38 -7.57 6.94
N GLY A 103 6.03 -7.91 8.18
CA GLY A 103 6.42 -7.17 9.37
C GLY A 103 7.88 -7.44 9.73
N SER A 104 8.51 -6.50 10.42
CA SER A 104 9.87 -6.66 10.99
C SER A 104 9.98 -7.83 11.97
N ASN A 105 8.84 -8.34 12.49
CA ASN A 105 8.73 -9.55 13.30
C ASN A 105 8.59 -10.85 12.48
N GLY A 106 8.70 -10.78 11.15
CA GLY A 106 8.60 -11.92 10.23
C GLY A 106 7.17 -12.36 9.89
N LYS A 107 6.14 -11.76 10.48
CA LYS A 107 4.74 -12.08 10.15
C LYS A 107 4.36 -11.49 8.79
N LYS A 108 3.54 -12.22 8.04
CA LYS A 108 3.02 -11.77 6.74
C LYS A 108 1.55 -11.35 6.88
N VAL A 109 1.11 -10.46 5.99
CA VAL A 109 -0.30 -10.05 5.83
C VAL A 109 -0.62 -10.03 4.35
N GLU A 110 -1.79 -10.54 4.00
CA GLU A 110 -2.43 -10.23 2.72
C GLU A 110 -3.71 -9.44 2.99
N ILE A 111 -3.78 -8.22 2.47
CA ILE A 111 -4.92 -7.32 2.59
C ILE A 111 -5.54 -7.13 1.20
N THR A 112 -6.81 -7.47 1.02
CA THR A 112 -7.52 -7.40 -0.25
C THR A 112 -8.55 -6.28 -0.23
N ARG A 113 -8.59 -5.48 -1.28
CA ARG A 113 -9.59 -4.42 -1.45
C ARG A 113 -10.96 -5.04 -1.75
N ASN A 114 -11.98 -4.60 -1.01
CA ASN A 114 -13.38 -4.95 -1.25
C ASN A 114 -13.98 -4.14 -2.42
#